data_AF-A0A4R4ZID7-F1
#
_entry.id   AF-A0A4R4ZID7-F1
#
_cell.length_a   1.000
_cell.length_b   1.000
_cell.length_c   1.000
_cell.angle_alpha   90.00
_cell.angle_beta   90.00
_cell.angle_gamma   90.00
#
_symmetry.space_group_name_H-M   'P 1'
#
loop_
_entity.id
_entity.type
_entity.pdbx_description
1 polymer ?
#
loop_
_entity_poly.entity_id
_entity_poly.type
_entity_poly.pdbx_seq_one_letter_code
_entity_poly.pdbx_strand_id
1 'polypeptide(L)'
;MFERFGDLPMHVLVIHAAVLVLPVSALTAIVFALVPRWRWLLRWPVLLLGLGSLVLAFVAKESGEAFVAAVPTLQKAVELHQQRGDLLFWFCLIFAVIAVAAFLLLGGPSALASGKGAKEGRGRALELVTSAAVVVIGVLVIYQTVRTGDAGAKAVWDGQLPK
;
A
#
# COMPACT_ATOMS: atom_id res chain seq x y z
N MET A 1 -1.12 -20.56 10.32
CA MET A 1 0.01 -20.32 9.40
C MET A 1 0.65 -18.94 9.56
N PHE A 2 -0.08 -17.89 9.94
CA PHE A 2 0.44 -16.51 10.03
C PHE A 2 0.88 -16.04 11.42
N GLU A 3 0.95 -16.91 12.42
CA GLU A 3 1.16 -16.47 13.80
C GLU A 3 2.61 -16.05 14.07
N ARG A 4 3.60 -16.81 13.56
CA ARG A 4 5.02 -16.61 13.88
C ARG A 4 5.95 -16.83 12.69
N PHE A 5 7.10 -16.18 12.74
CA PHE A 5 8.26 -16.48 11.91
C PHE A 5 9.47 -16.69 12.83
N GLY A 6 9.90 -17.93 12.99
CA GLY A 6 10.77 -18.31 14.10
C GLY A 6 10.08 -18.03 15.44
N ASP A 7 10.78 -17.34 16.34
CA ASP A 7 10.28 -17.02 17.69
C ASP A 7 9.52 -15.69 17.78
N LEU A 8 9.36 -14.96 16.66
CA LEU A 8 8.74 -13.64 16.64
C LEU A 8 7.32 -13.67 16.04
N PRO A 9 6.37 -12.86 16.56
CA PRO A 9 5.07 -12.69 15.92
C PRO A 9 5.25 -12.17 14.50
N MET A 10 4.70 -12.88 13.51
CA MET A 10 4.88 -12.54 12.10
C MET A 10 4.34 -11.14 11.79
N HIS A 11 3.24 -10.75 12.44
CA HIS A 11 2.63 -9.44 12.30
C HIS A 11 3.64 -8.31 12.52
N VAL A 12 4.44 -8.40 13.60
CA VAL A 12 5.43 -7.37 13.94
C VAL A 12 6.48 -7.21 12.85
N LEU A 13 6.93 -8.30 12.20
CA LEU A 13 7.88 -8.20 11.10
C LEU A 13 7.25 -7.59 9.85
N VAL A 14 6.04 -8.05 9.50
CA VAL A 14 5.36 -7.64 8.27
C VAL A 14 4.94 -6.18 8.31
N ILE A 15 4.54 -5.64 9.48
CA ILE A 15 4.18 -4.22 9.59
C ILE A 15 5.36 -3.27 9.32
N HIS A 16 6.61 -3.66 9.59
CA HIS A 16 7.78 -2.84 9.25
C HIS A 16 7.94 -2.70 7.73
N ALA A 17 7.70 -3.79 7.00
CA ALA A 17 7.65 -3.73 5.54
C ALA A 17 6.43 -2.91 5.08
N ALA A 18 5.26 -3.13 5.67
CA ALA A 18 4.03 -2.45 5.25
C ALA A 18 4.10 -0.92 5.46
N VAL A 19 4.58 -0.46 6.63
CA VAL A 19 4.66 0.98 6.94
C VAL A 19 5.63 1.72 6.03
N LEU A 20 6.63 1.04 5.47
CA LEU A 20 7.55 1.60 4.49
C LEU A 20 7.02 1.50 3.06
N VAL A 21 6.63 0.29 2.64
CA VAL A 21 6.33 -0.01 1.24
C VAL A 21 5.02 0.65 0.78
N LEU A 22 3.97 0.66 1.61
CA LEU A 22 2.68 1.24 1.20
C LEU A 22 2.81 2.74 0.88
N PRO A 23 3.41 3.59 1.75
CA PRO A 23 3.58 5.01 1.44
C PRO A 23 4.52 5.25 0.25
N VAL A 24 5.64 4.51 0.17
CA VAL A 24 6.59 4.63 -0.95
C VAL A 24 5.94 4.24 -2.28
N SER A 25 5.13 3.18 -2.29
CA SER A 25 4.37 2.73 -3.44
C SER A 25 3.37 3.80 -3.90
N ALA A 26 2.59 4.35 -2.97
CA ALA A 26 1.62 5.40 -3.25
C ALA A 26 2.28 6.66 -3.81
N LEU A 27 3.38 7.12 -3.21
CA LEU A 27 4.14 8.27 -3.71
C LEU A 27 4.72 8.00 -5.12
N THR A 28 5.26 6.80 -5.34
CA THR A 28 5.79 6.39 -6.64
C THR A 28 4.70 6.40 -7.70
N ALA A 29 3.50 5.91 -7.38
CA ALA A 29 2.34 5.94 -8.27
C ALA A 29 1.86 7.37 -8.55
N ILE A 30 1.82 8.25 -7.54
CA ILE A 30 1.47 9.67 -7.72
C ILE A 30 2.44 10.35 -8.68
N VAL A 31 3.75 10.15 -8.48
CA VAL A 31 4.78 10.71 -9.37
C VAL A 31 4.64 10.15 -10.79
N PHE A 32 4.39 8.85 -10.94
CA PHE A 32 4.12 8.22 -12.23
C PHE A 32 2.88 8.81 -12.94
N ALA A 33 1.81 9.07 -12.20
CA ALA A 33 0.60 9.68 -12.73
C ALA A 33 0.84 11.12 -13.19
N LEU A 34 1.54 11.92 -12.39
CA LEU A 34 1.67 13.37 -12.59
C LEU A 34 2.86 13.79 -13.46
N VAL A 35 3.87 12.93 -13.66
CA VAL A 35 5.12 13.28 -14.36
C VAL A 35 5.32 12.40 -15.61
N PRO A 36 4.73 12.74 -16.77
CA PRO A 36 4.78 11.91 -17.98
C PRO A 36 6.19 11.53 -18.42
N ARG A 37 7.16 12.44 -18.29
CA ARG A 37 8.58 12.23 -18.64
C ARG A 37 9.29 11.15 -17.82
N TRP A 38 8.74 10.74 -16.68
CA TRP A 38 9.30 9.69 -15.83
C TRP A 38 8.54 8.37 -15.94
N ARG A 39 7.46 8.32 -16.72
CA ARG A 39 6.64 7.10 -16.86
C ARG A 39 7.43 5.93 -17.44
N TRP A 40 8.39 6.16 -18.33
CA TRP A 40 9.24 5.09 -18.86
C TRP A 40 10.08 4.38 -17.77
N LEU A 41 10.52 5.10 -16.74
CA LEU A 41 11.30 4.57 -15.62
C LEU A 41 10.41 3.91 -14.56
N LEU A 42 9.31 4.59 -14.21
CA LEU A 42 8.49 4.21 -13.05
C LEU A 42 7.39 3.17 -13.37
N ARG A 43 7.16 2.84 -14.65
CA ARG A 43 6.08 1.92 -15.06
C ARG A 43 6.14 0.56 -14.35
N TRP A 44 7.32 -0.08 -14.34
CA TRP A 44 7.49 -1.36 -13.65
C TRP A 44 7.49 -1.21 -12.12
N PRO A 45 8.23 -0.24 -11.52
CA PRO A 45 8.13 0.03 -10.08
C PRO A 45 6.70 0.20 -9.57
N VAL A 46 5.85 1.00 -10.24
CA VAL A 46 4.46 1.19 -9.82
C VAL A 46 3.66 -0.11 -9.82
N LEU A 47 3.83 -0.94 -10.84
CA LEU A 47 3.13 -2.23 -10.92
C LEU A 47 3.56 -3.15 -9.78
N LEU A 48 4.87 -3.33 -9.60
CA LEU A 48 5.42 -4.25 -8.61
C LEU A 48 5.13 -3.78 -7.18
N LEU A 49 5.31 -2.48 -6.90
CA LEU A 49 5.01 -1.91 -5.59
C LEU A 49 3.52 -1.90 -5.30
N GLY A 50 2.66 -1.66 -6.30
CA GLY A 50 1.20 -1.69 -6.14
C GLY A 50 0.70 -3.08 -5.75
N LEU A 51 1.12 -4.12 -6.48
CA LEU A 51 0.79 -5.50 -6.16
C LEU A 51 1.43 -5.96 -4.84
N GLY A 52 2.69 -5.58 -4.61
CA GLY A 52 3.38 -5.88 -3.36
C GLY A 52 2.71 -5.26 -2.14
N SER A 53 2.16 -4.04 -2.28
CA SER A 53 1.41 -3.37 -1.21
C SER A 53 0.15 -4.14 -0.83
N LEU A 54 -0.59 -4.68 -1.80
CA LEU A 54 -1.76 -5.53 -1.53
C LEU A 54 -1.36 -6.81 -0.79
N VAL A 55 -0.29 -7.48 -1.23
CA VAL A 55 0.21 -8.69 -0.56
C VAL A 55 0.63 -8.38 0.88
N LEU A 56 1.40 -7.31 1.10
CA LEU A 56 1.83 -6.92 2.44
C LEU A 56 0.65 -6.55 3.34
N ALA A 57 -0.33 -5.80 2.82
CA ALA A 57 -1.53 -5.45 3.57
C ALA A 57 -2.35 -6.70 3.96
N PHE A 58 -2.50 -7.65 3.04
CA PHE A 58 -3.16 -8.92 3.30
C PHE A 58 -2.44 -9.70 4.40
N VAL A 59 -1.14 -9.93 4.24
CA VAL A 59 -0.36 -10.70 5.22
C VAL A 59 -0.33 -10.00 6.58
N ALA A 60 -0.24 -8.66 6.62
CA ALA A 60 -0.32 -7.89 7.85
C ALA A 60 -1.66 -8.08 8.56
N LYS A 61 -2.78 -8.01 7.83
CA LYS A 61 -4.13 -8.26 8.38
C LYS A 61 -4.25 -9.68 8.95
N GLU A 62 -3.97 -10.70 8.15
CA GLU A 62 -4.14 -12.10 8.55
C GLU A 62 -3.21 -12.49 9.71
N SER A 63 -1.98 -12.00 9.72
CA SER A 63 -1.05 -12.22 10.84
C SER A 63 -1.47 -11.46 12.11
N GLY A 64 -2.10 -10.29 11.98
CA GLY A 64 -2.64 -9.53 13.10
C GLY A 64 -3.83 -10.24 13.74
N GLU A 65 -4.78 -10.71 12.94
CA GLU A 65 -5.91 -11.50 13.40
C GLU A 65 -5.46 -12.80 14.09
N ALA A 66 -4.48 -13.50 13.50
CA ALA A 66 -3.89 -14.68 14.13
C ALA A 66 -3.23 -14.36 15.48
N PHE A 67 -2.56 -13.21 15.61
CA PHE A 67 -1.93 -12.80 16.86
C PHE A 67 -2.96 -12.50 17.96
N VAL A 68 -4.05 -11.82 17.62
CA VAL A 68 -5.14 -11.55 18.58
C VAL A 68 -5.87 -12.84 18.96
N ALA A 69 -6.07 -13.78 18.03
CA ALA A 69 -6.63 -15.09 18.34
C ALA A 69 -5.74 -15.89 19.31
N ALA A 70 -4.41 -15.78 19.19
CA ALA A 70 -3.46 -16.41 20.10
C ALA A 70 -3.40 -15.73 21.48
N VAL A 71 -3.68 -14.43 21.55
CA VAL A 71 -3.69 -13.65 22.80
C VAL A 71 -4.98 -12.80 22.88
N PRO A 72 -6.13 -13.42 23.21
CA PRO A 72 -7.44 -12.75 23.14
C PRO A 72 -7.59 -11.52 24.05
N THR A 73 -6.77 -11.43 25.11
CA THR A 73 -6.74 -10.27 26.01
C THR A 73 -6.33 -8.97 25.30
N LEU A 74 -5.67 -9.05 24.13
CA LEU A 74 -5.27 -7.88 23.33
C LEU A 74 -6.45 -7.22 22.62
N GLN A 75 -7.55 -7.94 22.36
CA GLN A 75 -8.62 -7.52 21.44
C GLN A 75 -9.11 -6.08 21.70
N LYS A 76 -9.38 -5.75 22.96
CA LYS A 76 -9.90 -4.42 23.33
C LYS A 76 -8.87 -3.31 23.07
N ALA A 77 -7.59 -3.57 23.29
CA ALA A 77 -6.52 -2.59 23.11
C ALA A 77 -6.22 -2.32 21.63
N VAL A 78 -6.40 -3.32 20.76
CA VAL A 78 -6.05 -3.23 19.33
C VAL A 78 -7.26 -3.08 18.41
N GLU A 79 -8.49 -3.04 18.93
CA GLU A 79 -9.72 -3.00 18.12
C GLU A 79 -9.70 -1.88 17.07
N LEU A 80 -9.31 -0.66 17.47
CA LEU A 80 -9.22 0.48 16.55
C LEU A 80 -8.13 0.30 15.50
N HIS A 81 -6.99 -0.30 15.87
CA HIS A 81 -5.92 -0.62 14.94
C HIS A 81 -6.37 -1.67 13.91
N GLN A 82 -7.05 -2.73 14.38
CA GLN A 82 -7.60 -3.78 13.55
C GLN A 82 -8.61 -3.24 12.53
N GLN A 83 -9.63 -2.49 12.98
CA GLN A 83 -10.64 -1.89 12.09
C GLN A 83 -10.01 -0.99 11.01
N ARG A 84 -8.97 -0.22 11.39
CA ARG A 84 -8.22 0.64 10.46
C ARG A 84 -7.34 -0.18 9.52
N GLY A 85 -6.79 -1.30 9.97
CA GLY A 85 -6.03 -2.26 9.16
C GLY A 85 -6.91 -2.93 8.10
N ASP A 86 -8.13 -3.32 8.46
CA ASP A 86 -9.11 -3.89 7.53
C ASP A 86 -9.49 -2.90 6.44
N LEU A 87 -9.73 -1.63 6.81
CA LEU A 87 -9.99 -0.57 5.83
C LEU A 87 -8.77 -0.32 4.93
N LEU A 88 -7.56 -0.35 5.49
CA LEU A 88 -6.32 -0.18 4.73
C LEU A 88 -6.14 -1.29 3.69
N PHE A 89 -6.50 -2.54 4.01
CA PHE A 89 -6.46 -3.65 3.05
C PHE A 89 -7.35 -3.35 1.84
N TRP A 90 -8.58 -2.88 2.05
CA TRP A 90 -9.47 -2.51 0.94
C TRP A 90 -8.92 -1.36 0.10
N PHE A 91 -8.31 -0.35 0.71
CA PHE A 91 -7.63 0.71 -0.04
C PHE A 91 -6.45 0.16 -0.84
N CYS A 92 -5.65 -0.76 -0.29
CA CYS A 92 -4.54 -1.40 -1.00
C CYS A 92 -5.02 -2.27 -2.18
N LEU A 93 -6.18 -2.93 -2.04
CA LEU A 93 -6.79 -3.69 -3.12
C LEU A 93 -7.19 -2.77 -4.28
N ILE A 94 -7.93 -1.70 -3.99
CA ILE A 94 -8.33 -0.70 -4.99
C ILE A 94 -7.09 -0.06 -5.62
N PHE A 95 -6.08 0.27 -4.81
CA PHE A 95 -4.82 0.83 -5.26
C PHE A 95 -4.08 -0.11 -6.22
N ALA A 96 -4.00 -1.41 -5.91
CA ALA A 96 -3.36 -2.38 -6.79
C ALA A 96 -4.06 -2.48 -8.15
N VAL A 97 -5.40 -2.50 -8.16
CA VAL A 97 -6.20 -2.48 -9.40
C VAL A 97 -5.92 -1.20 -10.21
N ILE A 98 -5.92 -0.04 -9.54
CA ILE A 98 -5.63 1.25 -10.18
C ILE A 98 -4.19 1.32 -10.68
N ALA A 99 -3.22 0.73 -9.96
CA ALA A 99 -1.82 0.66 -10.40
C ALA A 99 -1.67 -0.18 -11.67
N VAL A 100 -2.38 -1.32 -11.78
CA VAL A 100 -2.45 -2.11 -13.02
C VAL A 100 -3.10 -1.30 -14.14
N ALA A 101 -4.21 -0.61 -13.87
CA ALA A 101 -4.84 0.27 -14.85
C ALA A 101 -3.87 1.37 -15.31
N ALA A 102 -3.16 2.04 -14.40
CA ALA A 102 -2.17 3.06 -14.74
C ALA A 102 -1.02 2.50 -15.59
N PHE A 103 -0.53 1.30 -15.26
CA PHE A 103 0.46 0.58 -16.06
C PHE A 103 -0.02 0.34 -17.51
N LEU A 104 -1.30 -0.01 -17.68
CA LEU A 104 -1.89 -0.33 -18.98
C LEU A 104 -2.32 0.92 -19.78
N LEU A 105 -2.81 1.96 -19.12
CA LEU A 105 -3.53 3.07 -19.76
C LEU A 105 -2.70 4.34 -19.94
N LEU A 106 -1.77 4.66 -19.03
CA LEU A 106 -0.99 5.90 -19.12
C LEU A 106 0.14 5.76 -20.13
N GLY A 107 0.13 6.61 -21.17
CA GLY A 107 1.22 6.77 -22.14
C GLY A 107 2.33 7.67 -21.62
N GLY A 108 3.40 7.86 -22.36
CA GLY A 108 4.47 8.80 -22.01
C GLY A 108 5.71 8.63 -22.88
N PRO A 109 6.50 9.70 -23.08
CA PRO A 109 7.73 9.64 -23.85
C PRO A 109 8.81 8.85 -23.09
N SER A 110 9.79 8.32 -23.83
CA SER A 110 11.04 7.81 -23.26
C SER A 110 12.17 8.80 -23.49
N ALA A 111 13.03 8.97 -22.48
CA ALA A 111 14.25 9.77 -22.58
C ALA A 111 15.44 8.98 -23.16
N LEU A 112 15.28 7.67 -23.40
CA LEU A 112 16.34 6.83 -23.95
C LEU A 112 16.49 7.07 -25.44
N ALA A 113 17.73 7.16 -25.94
CA ALA A 113 18.01 7.28 -27.37
C ALA A 113 17.43 6.10 -28.20
N SER A 114 17.27 4.93 -27.56
CA SER A 114 16.64 3.75 -28.17
C SER A 114 15.11 3.81 -28.25
N GLY A 115 14.46 4.80 -27.64
CA GLY A 115 13.01 4.92 -27.54
C GLY A 115 12.33 3.89 -26.62
N LYS A 116 13.07 2.94 -26.05
CA LYS A 116 12.52 1.88 -25.16
C LYS A 116 11.74 2.49 -24.00
N GLY A 117 10.55 1.95 -23.73
CA GLY A 117 9.67 2.40 -22.64
C GLY A 117 8.74 3.56 -23.01
N ALA A 118 8.85 4.11 -24.22
CA ALA A 118 7.85 5.03 -24.75
C ALA A 118 6.54 4.27 -25.00
N LYS A 119 5.41 4.92 -24.75
CA LYS A 119 4.08 4.33 -24.94
C LYS A 119 3.09 5.39 -25.37
N GLU A 120 2.28 5.09 -26.37
CA GLU A 120 1.17 5.96 -26.75
C GLU A 120 0.06 5.93 -25.70
N GLY A 121 -0.54 7.10 -25.47
CA GLY A 121 -1.67 7.24 -24.57
C GLY A 121 -2.96 6.69 -25.19
N ARG A 122 -3.89 6.24 -24.36
CA ARG A 122 -5.21 5.75 -24.80
C ARG A 122 -6.28 6.85 -24.93
N GLY A 123 -5.87 8.11 -24.99
CA GLY A 123 -6.73 9.28 -25.09
C GLY A 123 -6.75 10.15 -23.83
N ARG A 124 -6.84 11.48 -24.02
CA ARG A 124 -6.65 12.48 -22.95
C ARG A 124 -7.62 12.32 -21.77
N ALA A 125 -8.90 12.05 -22.04
CA ALA A 125 -9.90 11.89 -20.99
C ALA A 125 -9.59 10.68 -20.09
N LEU A 126 -9.25 9.55 -20.68
CA LEU A 126 -8.92 8.33 -19.95
C LEU A 126 -7.63 8.49 -19.13
N GLU A 127 -6.62 9.19 -19.67
CA GLU A 127 -5.41 9.49 -18.91
C GLU A 127 -5.66 10.40 -17.71
N LEU A 128 -6.51 11.43 -17.87
CA LEU A 128 -6.87 12.34 -16.78
C LEU A 128 -7.62 11.61 -15.67
N VAL A 129 -8.64 10.82 -16.03
CA VAL A 129 -9.41 10.02 -15.06
C VAL A 129 -8.50 9.02 -14.34
N THR A 130 -7.65 8.31 -15.08
CA THR A 130 -6.69 7.35 -14.48
C THR A 130 -5.72 8.05 -13.54
N SER A 131 -5.18 9.20 -13.95
CA SER A 131 -4.23 9.97 -13.12
C SER A 131 -4.89 10.51 -11.86
N ALA A 132 -6.11 11.03 -11.96
CA ALA A 132 -6.90 11.48 -10.81
C ALA A 132 -7.19 10.33 -9.85
N ALA A 133 -7.61 9.17 -10.37
CA ALA A 133 -7.86 7.98 -9.59
C ALA A 133 -6.61 7.53 -8.81
N VAL A 134 -5.44 7.49 -9.47
CA VAL A 134 -4.14 7.17 -8.83
C VAL A 134 -3.83 8.15 -7.69
N VAL A 135 -4.00 9.45 -7.92
CA VAL A 135 -3.71 10.46 -6.90
C VAL A 135 -4.62 10.31 -5.68
N VAL A 136 -5.93 10.19 -5.91
CA VAL A 136 -6.91 10.04 -4.82
C VAL A 136 -6.62 8.78 -4.00
N ILE A 137 -6.49 7.62 -4.64
CA ILE A 137 -6.25 6.39 -3.90
C ILE A 137 -4.88 6.38 -3.22
N GLY A 138 -3.84 6.96 -3.84
CA GLY A 138 -2.50 7.06 -3.26
C GLY A 138 -2.50 7.87 -1.97
N VAL A 139 -3.21 9.02 -1.96
CA VAL A 139 -3.39 9.83 -0.75
C VAL A 139 -4.15 9.06 0.32
N LEU A 140 -5.23 8.34 -0.04
CA LEU A 140 -6.00 7.53 0.90
C LEU A 140 -5.17 6.40 1.52
N VAL A 141 -4.33 5.72 0.73
CA VAL A 141 -3.40 4.69 1.23
C VAL A 141 -2.44 5.30 2.24
N ILE A 142 -1.76 6.40 1.91
CA ILE A 142 -0.80 7.07 2.82
C ILE A 142 -1.51 7.48 4.12
N TYR A 143 -2.63 8.18 4.00
CA TYR A 143 -3.41 8.67 5.13
C TYR A 143 -3.84 7.51 6.05
N GLN A 144 -4.37 6.44 5.47
CA GLN A 144 -4.85 5.31 6.23
C GLN A 144 -3.69 4.51 6.84
N THR A 145 -2.54 4.36 6.16
CA THR A 145 -1.34 3.77 6.75
C THR A 145 -0.90 4.51 8.01
N VAL A 146 -0.86 5.85 7.97
CA VAL A 146 -0.51 6.68 9.15
C VAL A 146 -1.53 6.48 10.27
N ARG A 147 -2.83 6.50 9.97
CA ARG A 147 -3.90 6.31 10.96
C ARG A 147 -3.87 4.92 11.59
N THR A 148 -3.61 3.88 10.80
CA THR A 148 -3.47 2.51 11.30
C THR A 148 -2.25 2.38 12.20
N GLY A 149 -1.11 2.96 11.79
CA GLY A 149 0.13 2.98 12.57
C GLY A 149 -0.01 3.72 13.91
N ASP A 150 -0.61 4.92 13.91
CA ASP A 150 -0.89 5.70 15.13
C ASP A 150 -1.75 4.91 16.13
N ALA A 151 -2.80 4.24 15.66
CA ALA A 151 -3.64 3.41 16.53
C ALA A 151 -2.86 2.22 17.12
N GLY A 152 -1.98 1.58 16.33
CA GLY A 152 -1.13 0.49 16.81
C GLY A 152 -0.09 0.95 17.83
N ALA A 153 0.53 2.12 17.59
CA ALA A 153 1.46 2.71 18.53
C ALA A 153 0.78 3.04 19.87
N LYS A 154 -0.40 3.66 19.85
CA LYS A 154 -1.15 3.98 21.08
C LYS A 154 -1.54 2.74 21.87
N ALA A 155 -1.92 1.65 21.19
CA ALA A 155 -2.22 0.39 21.86
C ALA A 155 -1.02 -0.06 22.73
N VAL A 156 0.19 -0.01 22.17
CA VAL A 156 1.42 -0.43 22.86
C VAL A 156 1.88 0.59 23.91
N TRP A 157 1.96 1.87 23.56
CA TRP A 157 2.71 2.87 24.31
C TRP A 157 1.86 3.70 25.30
N ASP A 158 0.55 3.80 25.09
CA ASP A 158 -0.34 4.51 26.04
C ASP A 158 -0.84 3.58 27.18
N GLY A 159 -0.20 2.42 27.37
CA GLY A 159 -0.49 1.50 28.46
C GLY A 159 -1.81 0.72 28.30
N GLN A 160 -2.31 0.58 27.06
CA GLN A 160 -3.50 -0.24 26.79
C GLN A 160 -3.17 -1.73 26.68
N LEU A 161 -1.91 -2.09 26.43
CA LEU A 161 -1.42 -3.46 26.57
C LEU A 161 -1.08 -3.78 28.03
N PRO A 162 -1.40 -5.00 28.54
CA PRO A 162 -0.90 -5.46 29.82
C PRO A 162 0.63 -5.39 29.85
N LYS A 163 1.20 -4.91 30.95
CA LYS A 163 2.64 -5.02 31.21
C LYS A 163 3.06 -6.48 31.36
#